data_AF-A0A954ZUV8-F1
#
_entry.id   AF-A0A954ZUV8-F1
#
_cell.length_a   1.000
_cell.length_b   1.000
_cell.length_c   1.000
_cell.angle_alpha   90.00
_cell.angle_beta   90.00
_cell.angle_gamma   90.00
#
_symmetry.space_group_name_H-M   'P 1'
#
loop_
_entity.id
_entity.type
_entity.pdbx_description
1 polymer ?
#
loop_
_entity_poly.entity_id
_entity_poly.type
_entity_poly.pdbx_seq_one_letter_code
_entity_poly.pdbx_strand_id
1 'polypeptide(L)'
;MKPARLILIAAPLLTLGMLGMTQPEGKPRPGDGGDPAASEPDRQAPRGRLSIELTLDPAALRIRLERMISRGKEMAERGQAALDKLDAGAPASEVLNELRSVEPNRRGRDEPGSKGEDPRRAGPEGAPPEQGISDHRQIHAFLKSEFPALWANISPIVEQDPRSAARLVERMAPQIREILALQRSQPELAQIKTQQMRIRLDFVEASRLYRQAISDPKATDSDRADALDRIRVLAAKRFDVDLSAKQFEIDRLEARLDELRASLNSYEDRRDDEIQQMTAFEQRNAERLARQQTLRRNQQDQGNPSADD
;
A
#
# COMPACT_ATOMS: atom_id res chain seq x y z
N MET A 1 7.18 -46.62 -28.55
CA MET A 1 7.33 -45.55 -27.55
C MET A 1 6.66 -44.29 -28.10
N LYS A 2 5.61 -43.79 -27.45
CA LYS A 2 4.84 -42.63 -27.93
C LYS A 2 5.53 -41.34 -27.45
N PRO A 3 5.74 -40.32 -28.31
CA PRO A 3 6.34 -39.06 -27.89
C PRO A 3 5.39 -38.34 -26.93
N ALA A 4 5.85 -38.09 -25.70
CA ALA A 4 5.16 -37.23 -24.75
C ALA A 4 5.07 -35.83 -25.34
N ARG A 5 3.85 -35.40 -25.69
CA ARG A 5 3.60 -34.02 -26.11
C ARG A 5 3.81 -33.10 -24.90
N LEU A 6 4.93 -32.40 -24.89
CA LEU A 6 5.17 -31.27 -23.98
C LEU A 6 4.07 -30.22 -24.25
N ILE A 7 3.08 -30.16 -23.37
CA ILE A 7 2.11 -29.06 -23.37
C ILE A 7 2.84 -27.86 -22.76
N LEU A 8 3.26 -26.95 -23.64
CA LEU A 8 3.85 -25.67 -23.27
C LEU A 8 2.77 -24.83 -22.59
N ILE A 9 2.69 -24.89 -21.26
CA ILE A 9 1.83 -24.01 -20.47
C ILE A 9 2.43 -22.61 -20.55
N ALA A 10 1.98 -21.81 -21.52
CA ALA A 10 2.27 -20.39 -21.59
C ALA A 10 1.63 -19.72 -20.36
N ALA A 11 2.42 -19.57 -19.29
CA ALA A 11 2.01 -18.85 -18.10
C ALA A 11 1.78 -17.38 -18.50
N PRO A 12 0.55 -16.84 -18.43
CA PRO A 12 0.35 -15.43 -18.65
C PRO A 12 1.14 -14.68 -17.58
N LEU A 13 2.02 -13.79 -18.05
CA LEU A 13 2.70 -12.79 -17.23
C LEU A 13 1.60 -11.97 -16.55
N LEU A 14 1.29 -12.34 -15.30
CA LEU A 14 0.49 -11.54 -14.37
C LEU A 14 1.35 -10.32 -14.01
N THR A 15 1.34 -9.31 -14.88
CA THR A 15 1.64 -7.96 -14.45
C THR A 15 0.55 -7.59 -13.44
N LEU A 16 0.96 -7.47 -12.17
CA LEU A 16 0.19 -6.85 -11.11
C LEU A 16 -0.09 -5.40 -11.53
N GLY A 17 -1.11 -5.20 -12.36
CA GLY A 17 -1.66 -3.89 -12.60
C GLY A 17 -2.29 -3.41 -11.31
N MET A 18 -1.65 -2.44 -10.64
CA MET A 18 -2.40 -1.44 -9.92
C MET A 18 -3.37 -0.84 -10.93
N LEU A 19 -4.60 -1.36 -10.98
CA LEU A 19 -5.70 -0.68 -11.66
C LEU A 19 -5.94 0.60 -10.88
N GLY A 20 -5.29 1.69 -11.33
CA GLY A 20 -5.74 3.03 -11.06
C GLY A 20 -7.20 3.11 -11.47
N MET A 21 -8.05 3.55 -10.55
CA MET A 21 -9.41 3.93 -10.84
C MET A 21 -9.42 4.99 -11.94
N THR A 22 -9.71 4.59 -13.16
CA THR A 22 -10.14 5.51 -14.19
C THR A 22 -11.55 5.96 -13.81
N GLN A 23 -11.65 7.14 -13.21
CA GLN A 23 -12.90 7.88 -13.13
C GLN A 23 -13.44 8.02 -14.55
N PRO A 24 -14.66 7.57 -14.85
CA PRO A 24 -15.30 7.94 -16.10
C PRO A 24 -15.53 9.45 -16.06
N GLU A 25 -14.93 10.18 -16.99
CA GLU A 25 -15.24 11.58 -17.25
C GLU A 25 -16.74 11.70 -17.58
N GLY A 26 -17.50 12.21 -16.62
CA GLY A 26 -18.90 12.56 -16.81
C GLY A 26 -18.99 13.73 -17.79
N LYS A 27 -19.51 13.47 -18.99
CA LYS A 27 -19.97 14.53 -19.89
C LYS A 27 -21.05 15.36 -19.18
N PRO A 28 -20.95 16.71 -19.17
CA PRO A 28 -22.02 17.55 -18.67
C PRO A 28 -23.26 17.37 -19.56
N ARG A 29 -24.40 17.02 -18.96
CA ARG A 29 -25.72 17.08 -19.63
C ARG A 29 -26.07 18.54 -19.88
N PRO A 30 -26.34 18.95 -21.13
CA PRO A 30 -26.90 20.26 -21.42
C PRO A 30 -28.42 20.20 -21.29
N GLY A 31 -28.98 21.04 -20.42
CA GLY A 31 -30.41 21.25 -20.28
C GLY A 31 -30.97 20.78 -18.95
N ASP A 32 -30.77 21.59 -17.91
CA ASP A 32 -31.74 21.65 -16.82
C ASP A 32 -31.83 23.12 -16.37
N GLY A 33 -32.71 23.86 -17.05
CA GLY A 33 -33.19 25.14 -16.58
C GLY A 33 -34.39 24.87 -15.70
N GLY A 34 -34.20 24.96 -14.39
CA GLY A 34 -35.23 24.81 -13.38
C GLY A 34 -34.90 25.69 -12.17
N ASP A 35 -35.88 26.48 -11.77
CA ASP A 35 -35.80 27.65 -10.88
C ASP A 35 -35.18 27.43 -9.48
N PRO A 36 -34.68 28.50 -8.83
CA PRO A 36 -34.07 28.44 -7.50
C PRO A 36 -35.10 28.70 -6.41
N ALA A 37 -35.49 27.70 -5.62
CA ALA A 37 -36.02 27.91 -4.26
C ALA A 37 -36.34 26.59 -3.55
N ALA A 38 -35.41 26.09 -2.73
CA ALA A 38 -35.76 25.41 -1.48
C ALA A 38 -34.51 25.32 -0.60
N SER A 39 -34.52 26.10 0.47
CA SER A 39 -33.50 26.15 1.50
C SER A 39 -33.45 24.81 2.26
N GLU A 40 -32.47 23.97 1.96
CA GLU A 40 -32.13 22.84 2.84
C GLU A 40 -31.26 23.31 4.01
N PRO A 41 -31.51 22.81 5.23
CA PRO A 41 -30.77 23.19 6.41
C PRO A 41 -29.35 22.59 6.40
N ASP A 42 -28.40 23.48 6.67
CA ASP A 42 -26.98 23.32 6.97
C ASP A 42 -26.60 21.94 7.54
N ARG A 43 -26.31 20.98 6.66
CA ARG A 43 -25.61 19.74 7.02
C ARG A 43 -24.12 20.04 7.06
N GLN A 44 -23.63 20.43 8.24
CA GLN A 44 -22.21 20.50 8.55
C GLN A 44 -21.57 19.13 8.32
N ALA A 45 -20.95 18.96 7.15
CA ALA A 45 -20.11 17.81 6.87
C ALA A 45 -18.91 17.79 7.85
N PRO A 46 -18.50 16.62 8.37
CA PRO A 46 -17.38 16.52 9.28
C PRO A 46 -16.09 16.97 8.58
N ARG A 47 -15.63 18.17 8.94
CA ARG A 47 -14.35 18.75 8.54
C ARG A 47 -13.23 17.99 9.25
N GLY A 48 -12.77 16.90 8.66
CA GLY A 48 -11.69 16.08 9.22
C GLY A 48 -10.81 15.38 8.19
N ARG A 49 -10.94 15.71 6.89
CA ARG A 49 -9.86 15.38 5.97
C ARG A 49 -8.73 16.35 6.26
N LEU A 50 -7.70 15.86 6.96
CA LEU A 50 -6.37 16.42 6.92
C LEU A 50 -5.98 16.53 5.45
N SER A 51 -6.35 17.65 4.82
CA SER A 51 -5.64 18.16 3.68
C SER A 51 -4.22 18.31 4.18
N ILE A 52 -3.41 17.29 3.92
CA ILE A 52 -1.98 17.46 3.78
C ILE A 52 -1.92 18.50 2.66
N GLU A 53 -1.91 19.78 3.04
CA GLU A 53 -1.41 20.84 2.21
C GLU A 53 0.02 20.42 1.97
N LEU A 54 0.23 19.62 0.92
CA LEU A 54 1.53 19.46 0.34
C LEU A 54 1.92 20.88 0.00
N THR A 55 2.75 21.47 0.85
CA THR A 55 3.57 22.63 0.56
C THR A 55 4.49 22.22 -0.58
N LEU A 56 3.89 22.16 -1.77
CA LEU A 56 4.55 21.91 -3.03
C LEU A 56 5.40 23.14 -3.28
N ASP A 57 6.70 23.00 -3.06
CA ASP A 57 7.68 24.00 -3.45
C ASP A 57 7.43 24.39 -4.93
N PRO A 58 7.03 25.65 -5.20
CA PRO A 58 6.74 26.10 -6.56
C PRO A 58 7.93 25.93 -7.51
N ALA A 59 9.16 26.01 -7.00
CA ALA A 59 10.37 25.80 -7.80
C ALA A 59 10.51 24.34 -8.23
N ALA A 60 10.34 23.39 -7.31
CA ALA A 60 10.36 21.96 -7.63
C ALA A 60 9.25 21.57 -8.62
N LEU A 61 8.04 22.12 -8.46
CA LEU A 61 6.94 21.88 -9.39
C LEU A 61 7.24 22.43 -10.79
N ARG A 62 7.82 23.64 -10.88
CA ARG A 62 8.24 24.24 -12.14
C ARG A 62 9.26 23.37 -12.88
N ILE A 63 10.30 22.90 -12.21
CA ILE A 63 11.32 22.01 -12.82
C ILE A 63 10.68 20.71 -13.31
N ARG A 64 9.74 20.15 -12.55
CA ARG A 64 9.02 18.93 -12.95
C ARG A 64 8.16 19.17 -14.19
N LEU A 65 7.43 20.29 -14.25
CA LEU A 65 6.61 20.69 -15.39
C LEU A 65 7.47 20.97 -16.63
N GLU A 66 8.60 21.67 -16.48
CA GLU A 66 9.55 21.91 -17.57
C GLU A 66 10.10 20.60 -18.15
N ARG A 67 10.47 19.63 -17.30
CA ARG A 67 10.87 18.28 -17.77
C ARG A 67 9.73 17.54 -18.47
N MET A 68 8.49 17.67 -17.99
CA MET A 68 7.33 17.05 -18.64
C MET A 68 7.05 17.68 -20.00
N ILE A 69 7.12 19.01 -20.11
CA ILE A 69 6.95 19.74 -21.37
C ILE A 69 8.05 19.36 -22.36
N SER A 70 9.31 19.32 -21.92
CA SER A 70 10.44 18.91 -22.77
C SER A 70 10.22 17.50 -23.35
N ARG A 71 9.84 16.52 -22.51
CA ARG A 71 9.52 15.16 -22.98
C ARG A 71 8.34 15.13 -23.95
N GLY A 72 7.31 15.95 -23.69
CA GLY A 72 6.16 16.06 -24.59
C GLY A 72 6.55 16.57 -25.97
N LYS A 73 7.41 17.57 -26.04
CA LYS A 73 7.96 18.10 -27.31
C LYS A 73 8.78 17.05 -28.05
N GLU A 74 9.69 16.37 -27.37
CA GLU A 74 10.49 15.28 -27.96
C GLU A 74 9.62 14.14 -28.51
N MET A 75 8.55 13.78 -27.80
CA MET A 75 7.60 12.76 -28.28
C MET A 75 6.79 13.24 -29.49
N ALA A 76 6.38 14.50 -29.51
CA ALA A 76 5.64 15.08 -30.62
C ALA A 76 6.51 15.18 -31.88
N GLU A 77 7.74 15.69 -31.76
CA GLU A 77 8.72 15.75 -32.86
C GLU A 77 9.02 14.36 -33.43
N ARG A 78 9.13 13.34 -32.57
CA ARG A 78 9.32 11.95 -33.01
C ARG A 78 8.10 11.40 -33.74
N GLY A 79 6.90 11.68 -33.23
CA GLY A 79 5.66 11.29 -33.90
C GLY A 79 5.54 11.92 -35.29
N GLN A 80 5.93 13.19 -35.42
CA GLN A 80 5.98 13.89 -36.70
C GLN A 80 7.00 13.25 -37.64
N ALA A 81 8.22 12.99 -37.18
CA ALA A 81 9.25 12.33 -38.01
C ALA A 81 8.83 10.92 -38.47
N ALA A 82 8.10 10.18 -37.64
CA ALA A 82 7.54 8.87 -37.99
C ALA A 82 6.44 8.98 -39.07
N LEU A 83 5.60 10.02 -39.01
CA LEU A 83 4.62 10.32 -40.05
C LEU A 83 5.30 10.71 -41.36
N ASP A 84 6.28 11.61 -41.31
CA ASP A 84 7.02 12.06 -42.51
C ASP A 84 7.71 10.87 -43.22
N LYS A 85 8.21 9.88 -42.46
CA LYS A 85 8.77 8.63 -43.01
C LYS A 85 7.71 7.74 -43.68
N LEU A 86 6.53 7.61 -43.09
CA LEU A 86 5.42 6.87 -43.71
C LEU A 86 4.98 7.55 -45.02
N ASP A 87 4.88 8.88 -45.02
CA ASP A 87 4.51 9.66 -46.20
C ASP A 87 5.57 9.55 -47.32
N ALA A 88 6.84 9.39 -46.94
CA ALA A 88 7.94 9.09 -47.88
C ALA A 88 7.95 7.63 -48.39
N GLY A 89 6.99 6.79 -47.96
CA GLY A 89 6.86 5.40 -48.41
C GLY A 89 7.68 4.38 -47.64
N ALA A 90 8.20 4.72 -46.46
CA ALA A 90 8.90 3.76 -45.61
C ALA A 90 7.95 2.64 -45.14
N PRO A 91 8.43 1.39 -45.02
CA PRO A 91 7.59 0.28 -44.55
C PRO A 91 7.21 0.46 -43.07
N ALA A 92 5.94 0.20 -42.73
CA ALA A 92 5.41 0.39 -41.38
C ALA A 92 6.20 -0.35 -40.28
N SER A 93 6.81 -1.50 -40.60
CA SER A 93 7.66 -2.25 -39.67
C SER A 93 8.94 -1.50 -39.27
N GLU A 94 9.52 -0.70 -40.17
CA GLU A 94 10.69 0.13 -39.90
C GLU A 94 10.33 1.27 -38.95
N VAL A 95 9.23 1.97 -39.25
CA VAL A 95 8.71 3.07 -38.42
C VAL A 95 8.32 2.59 -37.02
N LEU A 96 7.67 1.42 -36.91
CA LEU A 96 7.35 0.82 -35.61
C LEU A 96 8.61 0.40 -34.83
N ASN A 97 9.64 -0.11 -35.49
CA ASN A 97 10.89 -0.46 -34.83
C ASN A 97 11.61 0.77 -34.28
N GLU A 98 11.59 1.89 -35.01
CA GLU A 98 12.18 3.16 -34.56
C GLU A 98 11.40 3.79 -33.40
N LEU A 99 10.07 3.73 -33.42
CA LEU A 99 9.26 4.16 -32.29
C LEU A 99 9.48 3.30 -31.04
N ARG A 100 9.84 2.01 -31.22
CA ARG A 100 10.07 1.05 -30.12
C ARG A 100 11.49 1.08 -29.57
N SER A 101 12.49 1.39 -30.39
CA SER A 101 13.90 1.42 -29.98
C SER A 101 14.27 2.63 -29.11
N VAL A 102 13.43 3.67 -29.12
CA VAL A 102 13.67 4.94 -28.40
C VAL A 102 12.73 5.12 -27.20
N GLU A 103 12.01 4.07 -26.75
CA GLU A 103 11.54 4.10 -25.36
C GLU A 103 12.78 4.23 -24.47
N PRO A 104 12.98 5.38 -23.78
CA PRO A 104 14.21 5.63 -23.04
C PRO A 104 14.29 4.54 -21.99
N ASN A 105 15.20 3.59 -22.23
CA ASN A 105 15.52 2.41 -21.44
C ASN A 105 14.91 2.42 -20.03
N ARG A 106 13.57 2.27 -19.91
CA ARG A 106 12.88 2.20 -18.61
C ARG A 106 13.11 0.83 -17.96
N ARG A 107 13.87 -0.01 -18.67
CA ARG A 107 14.52 -1.23 -18.20
C ARG A 107 16.02 -1.03 -17.94
N GLY A 108 16.47 0.21 -17.72
CA GLY A 108 17.80 0.55 -17.19
C GLY A 108 17.98 0.21 -15.71
N ARG A 109 17.69 -1.04 -15.35
CA ARG A 109 18.34 -1.73 -14.24
C ARG A 109 18.93 -2.97 -14.87
N ASP A 110 20.04 -2.78 -15.60
CA ASP A 110 21.06 -3.76 -16.00
C ASP A 110 21.78 -3.24 -17.27
N GLU A 111 22.50 -2.13 -17.15
CA GLU A 111 23.51 -1.74 -18.13
C GLU A 111 24.90 -2.11 -17.57
N PRO A 112 25.57 -3.15 -18.08
CA PRO A 112 26.89 -3.57 -17.63
C PRO A 112 27.94 -2.71 -18.33
N GLY A 113 28.34 -1.57 -17.74
CA GLY A 113 29.37 -0.77 -18.42
C GLY A 113 29.86 0.54 -17.81
N SER A 114 29.24 1.12 -16.79
CA SER A 114 29.80 2.33 -16.17
C SER A 114 30.61 1.97 -14.92
N LYS A 115 31.89 1.62 -15.14
CA LYS A 115 32.93 1.68 -14.11
C LYS A 115 33.22 3.15 -13.78
N GLY A 116 32.28 3.80 -13.10
CA GLY A 116 32.61 4.92 -12.24
C GLY A 116 33.20 4.32 -10.97
N GLU A 117 34.52 4.39 -10.83
CA GLU A 117 35.20 4.15 -9.55
C GLU A 117 34.65 5.15 -8.52
N ASP A 118 33.69 4.68 -7.72
CA ASP A 118 33.35 5.28 -6.43
C ASP A 118 34.07 4.44 -5.36
N PRO A 119 35.24 4.88 -4.83
CA PRO A 119 36.11 4.05 -3.99
C PRO A 119 35.61 3.90 -2.54
N ARG A 120 34.30 4.04 -2.28
CA ARG A 120 33.75 4.03 -0.90
C ARG A 120 32.60 3.07 -0.65
N ARG A 121 32.31 2.14 -1.57
CA ARG A 121 31.27 1.12 -1.36
C ARG A 121 31.78 -0.31 -1.51
N ALA A 122 32.88 -0.61 -0.83
CA ALA A 122 33.18 -1.98 -0.40
C ALA A 122 32.23 -2.34 0.75
N GLY A 123 30.94 -2.47 0.45
CA GLY A 123 30.04 -3.21 1.31
C GLY A 123 30.45 -4.67 1.25
N PRO A 124 30.54 -5.39 2.38
CA PRO A 124 30.89 -6.80 2.37
C PRO A 124 29.91 -7.51 1.44
N GLU A 125 30.45 -8.36 0.58
CA GLU A 125 29.76 -9.27 -0.32
C GLU A 125 29.04 -10.32 0.54
N GLY A 126 28.04 -9.85 1.29
CA GLY A 126 27.19 -10.65 2.12
C GLY A 126 26.25 -11.39 1.19
N ALA A 127 26.53 -12.69 1.01
CA ALA A 127 25.56 -13.62 0.46
C ALA A 127 24.17 -13.31 1.05
N PRO A 128 23.11 -13.29 0.23
CA PRO A 128 21.77 -13.05 0.72
C PRO A 128 21.53 -13.96 1.94
N PRO A 129 21.02 -13.42 3.06
CA PRO A 129 20.95 -14.17 4.31
C PRO A 129 20.30 -15.53 4.07
N GLU A 130 20.86 -16.60 4.67
CA GLU A 130 20.42 -18.01 4.60
C GLU A 130 18.94 -18.27 5.00
N GLN A 131 18.15 -17.22 5.21
CA GLN A 131 16.71 -17.24 5.44
C GLN A 131 15.92 -17.96 4.32
N GLY A 132 16.53 -18.29 3.18
CA GLY A 132 15.85 -18.93 2.05
C GLY A 132 15.36 -20.37 2.28
N ILE A 133 16.09 -21.22 3.02
CA ILE A 133 15.77 -22.66 3.07
C ILE A 133 14.62 -22.96 4.04
N SER A 134 14.62 -22.36 5.23
CA SER A 134 13.56 -22.56 6.23
C SER A 134 12.20 -22.03 5.73
N ASP A 135 12.23 -20.96 4.95
CA ASP A 135 11.04 -20.28 4.45
C ASP A 135 10.29 -21.11 3.39
N HIS A 136 11.01 -21.77 2.47
CA HIS A 136 10.40 -22.64 1.47
C HIS A 136 9.58 -23.79 2.08
N ARG A 137 10.09 -24.41 3.16
CA ARG A 137 9.38 -25.50 3.84
C ARG A 137 8.06 -25.03 4.45
N GLN A 138 8.06 -23.84 5.05
CA GLN A 138 6.85 -23.24 5.63
C GLN A 138 5.84 -22.86 4.56
N ILE A 139 6.30 -22.30 3.44
CA ILE A 139 5.45 -21.99 2.29
C ILE A 139 4.80 -23.26 1.71
N HIS A 140 5.57 -24.35 1.55
CA HIS A 140 5.02 -25.63 1.07
C HIS A 140 3.99 -26.20 2.05
N ALA A 141 4.27 -26.16 3.36
CA ALA A 141 3.33 -26.61 4.39
C ALA A 141 2.02 -25.80 4.34
N PHE A 142 2.13 -24.47 4.21
CA PHE A 142 0.98 -23.57 4.07
C PHE A 142 0.16 -23.86 2.82
N LEU A 143 0.80 -24.03 1.66
CA LEU A 143 0.11 -24.40 0.42
C LEU A 143 -0.60 -25.75 0.55
N LYS A 144 0.03 -26.73 1.20
CA LYS A 144 -0.55 -28.04 1.42
C LYS A 144 -1.78 -28.00 2.34
N SER A 145 -1.76 -27.16 3.38
CA SER A 145 -2.88 -27.05 4.34
C SER A 145 -4.02 -26.19 3.79
N GLU A 146 -3.71 -24.98 3.32
CA GLU A 146 -4.72 -23.97 2.96
C GLU A 146 -5.21 -24.10 1.51
N PHE A 147 -4.40 -24.70 0.62
CA PHE A 147 -4.66 -24.80 -0.81
C PHE A 147 -4.39 -26.20 -1.37
N PRO A 148 -5.01 -27.27 -0.83
CA PRO A 148 -4.68 -28.64 -1.18
C PRO A 148 -4.85 -28.95 -2.67
N ALA A 149 -5.87 -28.39 -3.33
CA ALA A 149 -6.07 -28.55 -4.78
C ALA A 149 -4.95 -27.92 -5.60
N LEU A 150 -4.49 -26.72 -5.21
CA LEU A 150 -3.35 -26.06 -5.86
C LEU A 150 -2.07 -26.86 -5.61
N TRP A 151 -1.86 -27.34 -4.37
CA TRP A 151 -0.70 -28.16 -4.04
C TRP A 151 -0.66 -29.46 -4.84
N ALA A 152 -1.80 -30.14 -5.02
CA ALA A 152 -1.89 -31.34 -5.85
C ALA A 152 -1.50 -31.10 -7.31
N ASN A 153 -1.72 -29.88 -7.83
CA ASN A 153 -1.30 -29.49 -9.18
C ASN A 153 0.19 -29.10 -9.24
N ILE A 154 0.74 -28.53 -8.16
CA ILE A 154 2.13 -28.09 -8.08
C ILE A 154 3.08 -29.24 -7.73
N SER A 155 2.67 -30.20 -6.88
CA SER A 155 3.56 -31.25 -6.39
C SER A 155 4.20 -32.11 -7.49
N PRO A 156 3.50 -32.50 -8.58
CA PRO A 156 4.14 -33.23 -9.68
C PRO A 156 5.16 -32.35 -10.44
N ILE A 157 4.91 -31.04 -10.53
CA ILE A 157 5.83 -30.09 -11.18
C ILE A 157 7.09 -29.95 -10.33
N VAL A 158 6.97 -29.96 -9.00
CA VAL A 158 8.14 -29.94 -8.09
C VAL A 158 9.04 -31.15 -8.33
N GLU A 159 8.47 -32.33 -8.56
CA GLU A 159 9.22 -33.56 -8.83
C GLU A 159 9.84 -33.59 -10.23
N GLN A 160 9.11 -33.12 -11.24
CA GLN A 160 9.54 -33.19 -12.65
C GLN A 160 10.46 -32.04 -13.07
N ASP A 161 10.16 -30.81 -12.65
CA ASP A 161 10.92 -29.60 -12.94
C ASP A 161 10.95 -28.66 -11.72
N PRO A 162 11.89 -28.90 -10.79
CA PRO A 162 12.02 -28.11 -9.57
C PRO A 162 12.20 -26.61 -9.82
N ARG A 163 12.84 -26.23 -10.94
CA ARG A 163 13.11 -24.82 -11.26
C ARG A 163 11.84 -24.10 -11.67
N SER A 164 10.99 -24.74 -12.47
CA SER A 164 9.70 -24.17 -12.85
C SER A 164 8.75 -24.08 -11.65
N ALA A 165 8.72 -25.10 -10.80
CA ALA A 165 7.92 -25.05 -9.56
C ALA A 165 8.39 -23.95 -8.61
N ALA A 166 9.71 -23.80 -8.41
CA ALA A 166 10.28 -22.74 -7.58
C ALA A 166 9.82 -21.35 -8.05
N ARG A 167 9.86 -21.07 -9.37
CA ARG A 167 9.38 -19.79 -9.94
C ARG A 167 7.89 -19.54 -9.71
N LEU A 168 7.07 -20.58 -9.70
CA LEU A 168 5.63 -20.45 -9.42
C LEU A 168 5.39 -20.11 -7.95
N VAL A 169 6.09 -20.83 -7.05
CA VAL A 169 6.01 -20.59 -5.60
C VAL A 169 6.57 -19.22 -5.22
N GLU A 170 7.69 -18.82 -5.83
CA GLU A 170 8.35 -17.53 -5.58
C GLU A 170 7.45 -16.33 -5.88
N ARG A 171 6.53 -16.43 -6.85
CA ARG A 171 5.53 -15.38 -7.13
C ARG A 171 4.50 -15.23 -6.01
N MET A 172 4.18 -16.31 -5.30
CA MET A 172 3.22 -16.31 -4.19
C MET A 172 3.90 -16.09 -2.83
N ALA A 173 5.21 -16.34 -2.75
CA ALA A 173 5.99 -16.31 -1.51
C ALA A 173 5.83 -15.00 -0.72
N PRO A 174 5.87 -13.79 -1.31
CA PRO A 174 5.71 -12.55 -0.54
C PRO A 174 4.37 -12.50 0.20
N GLN A 175 3.28 -12.89 -0.46
CA GLN A 175 1.95 -12.88 0.13
C GLN A 175 1.79 -13.97 1.20
N ILE A 176 2.37 -15.16 0.99
CA ILE A 176 2.35 -16.24 1.97
C ILE A 176 3.15 -15.86 3.22
N ARG A 177 4.33 -15.24 3.07
CA ARG A 177 5.14 -14.75 4.19
C ARG A 177 4.39 -13.72 5.02
N GLU A 178 3.69 -12.79 4.36
CA GLU A 178 2.82 -11.81 5.03
C GLU A 178 1.77 -12.53 5.88
N ILE A 179 1.07 -13.52 5.33
CA ILE A 179 0.06 -14.31 6.05
C ILE A 179 0.69 -15.05 7.24
N LEU A 180 1.82 -15.74 7.05
CA LEU A 180 2.51 -16.49 8.11
C LEU A 180 2.98 -15.57 9.26
N ALA A 181 3.43 -14.35 8.95
CA ALA A 181 3.80 -13.37 9.97
C ALA A 181 2.57 -12.88 10.76
N LEU A 182 1.43 -12.71 10.08
CA LEU A 182 0.17 -12.31 10.70
C LEU A 182 -0.43 -13.41 11.58
N GLN A 183 -0.25 -14.69 11.25
CA GLN A 183 -0.81 -15.80 12.05
C GLN A 183 -0.44 -15.75 13.53
N ARG A 184 0.74 -15.21 13.86
CA ARG A 184 1.22 -15.10 15.26
C ARG A 184 0.72 -13.85 15.97
N SER A 185 0.52 -12.75 15.25
CA SER A 185 0.27 -11.42 15.83
C SER A 185 -1.17 -10.95 15.67
N GLN A 186 -1.81 -11.30 14.55
CA GLN A 186 -3.13 -10.87 14.13
C GLN A 186 -3.82 -12.03 13.38
N PRO A 187 -4.27 -13.09 14.09
CA PRO A 187 -4.78 -14.31 13.46
C PRO A 187 -6.03 -14.07 12.60
N GLU A 188 -6.91 -13.16 13.00
CA GLU A 188 -8.09 -12.78 12.22
C GLU A 188 -7.72 -12.15 10.86
N LEU A 189 -6.76 -11.21 10.85
CA LEU A 189 -6.27 -10.62 9.61
C LEU A 189 -5.56 -11.67 8.71
N ALA A 190 -4.84 -12.62 9.32
CA ALA A 190 -4.24 -13.73 8.58
C ALA A 190 -5.29 -14.59 7.88
N GLN A 191 -6.44 -14.86 8.53
CA GLN A 191 -7.56 -15.58 7.92
C GLN A 191 -8.17 -14.79 6.76
N ILE A 192 -8.42 -13.49 6.94
CA ILE A 192 -8.95 -12.62 5.87
C ILE A 192 -8.01 -12.62 4.66
N LYS A 193 -6.70 -12.45 4.88
CA LYS A 193 -5.68 -12.46 3.81
C LYS A 193 -5.58 -13.82 3.10
N THR A 194 -5.75 -14.92 3.84
CA THR A 194 -5.82 -16.28 3.28
C THR A 194 -7.04 -16.43 2.37
N GLN A 195 -8.20 -15.91 2.77
CA GLN A 195 -9.42 -15.90 1.95
C GLN A 195 -9.24 -15.03 0.70
N GLN A 196 -8.63 -13.85 0.81
CA GLN A 196 -8.30 -13.00 -0.35
C GLN A 196 -7.43 -13.76 -1.36
N MET A 197 -6.41 -14.45 -0.87
CA MET A 197 -5.54 -15.27 -1.72
C MET A 197 -6.32 -16.39 -2.41
N ARG A 198 -7.22 -17.09 -1.70
CA ARG A 198 -8.08 -18.14 -2.27
C ARG A 198 -8.98 -17.61 -3.38
N ILE A 199 -9.73 -16.54 -3.11
CA ILE A 199 -10.64 -15.94 -4.09
C ILE A 199 -9.85 -15.47 -5.32
N ARG A 200 -8.64 -14.92 -5.13
CA ARG A 200 -7.79 -14.51 -6.24
C ARG A 200 -7.37 -15.68 -7.13
N LEU A 201 -6.97 -16.80 -6.54
CA LEU A 201 -6.59 -18.00 -7.28
C LEU A 201 -7.80 -18.57 -8.05
N ASP A 202 -8.94 -18.70 -7.37
CA ASP A 202 -10.18 -19.20 -7.96
C ASP A 202 -10.66 -18.29 -9.10
N PHE A 203 -10.49 -16.98 -8.97
CA PHE A 203 -10.86 -16.00 -9.99
C PHE A 203 -9.99 -16.13 -11.25
N VAL A 204 -8.68 -16.36 -11.09
CA VAL A 204 -7.77 -16.60 -12.22
C VAL A 204 -8.14 -17.89 -12.94
N GLU A 205 -8.47 -18.95 -12.20
CA GLU A 205 -8.93 -20.21 -12.77
C GLU A 205 -10.26 -20.05 -13.52
N ALA A 206 -11.27 -19.43 -12.90
CA ALA A 206 -12.56 -19.16 -13.53
C ALA A 206 -12.41 -18.31 -14.81
N SER A 207 -11.52 -17.31 -14.78
CA SER A 207 -11.19 -16.49 -15.96
C SER A 207 -10.57 -17.32 -17.08
N ARG A 208 -9.72 -18.31 -16.75
CA ARG A 208 -9.15 -19.23 -17.74
C ARG A 208 -10.23 -20.12 -18.35
N LEU A 209 -11.11 -20.69 -17.52
CA LEU A 209 -12.21 -21.55 -17.97
C LEU A 209 -13.19 -20.79 -18.87
N TYR A 210 -13.51 -19.55 -18.53
CA TYR A 210 -14.36 -18.71 -19.36
C TYR A 210 -13.74 -18.42 -20.73
N ARG A 211 -12.45 -18.06 -20.78
CA ARG A 211 -11.75 -17.89 -22.07
C ARG A 211 -11.77 -19.18 -22.90
N GLN A 212 -11.57 -20.33 -22.26
CA GLN A 212 -11.64 -21.63 -22.92
C GLN A 212 -13.04 -21.90 -23.49
N ALA A 213 -14.11 -21.64 -22.73
CA ALA A 213 -15.49 -21.79 -23.18
C ALA A 213 -15.87 -20.85 -24.34
N ILE A 214 -15.29 -19.65 -24.40
CA ILE A 214 -15.49 -18.74 -25.54
C ILE A 214 -14.74 -19.25 -26.78
N SER A 215 -13.52 -19.74 -26.61
CA SER A 215 -12.68 -20.18 -27.73
C SER A 215 -13.00 -21.58 -28.26
N ASP A 216 -13.71 -22.42 -27.49
CA ASP A 216 -14.10 -23.76 -27.92
C ASP A 216 -15.35 -23.72 -28.81
N PRO A 217 -15.27 -24.15 -30.09
CA PRO A 217 -16.43 -24.20 -30.98
C PRO A 217 -17.52 -25.18 -30.52
N LYS A 218 -17.18 -26.13 -29.64
CA LYS A 218 -18.12 -27.14 -29.11
C LYS A 218 -18.81 -26.68 -27.83
N ALA A 219 -18.35 -25.59 -27.21
CA ALA A 219 -18.99 -25.07 -26.00
C ALA A 219 -20.36 -24.51 -26.33
N THR A 220 -21.36 -24.89 -25.53
CA THR A 220 -22.73 -24.39 -25.64
C THR A 220 -22.84 -22.98 -25.05
N ASP A 221 -23.93 -22.27 -25.36
CA ASP A 221 -24.21 -20.98 -24.73
C ASP A 221 -24.42 -21.11 -23.21
N SER A 222 -24.90 -22.26 -22.74
CA SER A 222 -25.01 -22.57 -21.30
C SER A 222 -23.63 -22.64 -20.64
N ASP A 223 -22.66 -23.34 -21.26
CA ASP A 223 -21.30 -23.45 -20.70
C ASP A 223 -20.62 -22.07 -20.54
N ARG A 224 -20.87 -21.18 -21.51
CA ARG A 224 -20.36 -19.80 -21.48
C ARG A 224 -21.05 -18.97 -20.39
N ALA A 225 -22.36 -19.12 -20.24
CA ALA A 225 -23.14 -18.46 -19.20
C ALA A 225 -22.70 -18.90 -17.80
N ASP A 226 -22.53 -20.21 -17.58
CA ASP A 226 -22.10 -20.77 -16.28
C ASP A 226 -20.68 -20.32 -15.91
N ALA A 227 -19.75 -20.30 -16.88
CA ALA A 227 -18.40 -19.80 -16.66
C ALA A 227 -18.39 -18.29 -16.34
N LEU A 228 -19.26 -17.50 -16.97
CA LEU A 228 -19.40 -16.07 -16.67
C LEU A 228 -20.03 -15.84 -15.29
N ASP A 229 -21.06 -16.62 -14.93
CA ASP A 229 -21.72 -16.53 -13.63
C ASP A 229 -20.73 -16.84 -12.49
N ARG A 230 -19.90 -17.87 -12.66
CA ARG A 230 -18.82 -18.17 -11.71
C ARG A 230 -17.86 -17.00 -11.50
N ILE A 231 -17.50 -16.27 -12.56
CA ILE A 231 -16.67 -15.06 -12.45
C ILE A 231 -17.40 -13.97 -11.65
N ARG A 232 -18.70 -13.75 -11.90
CA ARG A 232 -19.51 -12.77 -11.17
C ARG A 232 -19.59 -13.09 -9.69
N VAL A 233 -19.86 -14.35 -9.33
CA VAL A 233 -19.90 -14.81 -7.94
C VAL A 233 -18.56 -14.60 -7.24
N LEU A 234 -17.44 -14.92 -7.90
CA LEU A 234 -16.11 -14.70 -7.33
C LEU A 234 -15.74 -13.22 -7.22
N ALA A 235 -16.21 -12.37 -8.15
CA ALA A 235 -16.03 -10.93 -8.07
C ALA A 235 -16.78 -10.32 -6.87
N ALA A 236 -18.02 -10.74 -6.62
CA ALA A 236 -18.79 -10.33 -5.44
C ALA A 236 -18.08 -10.76 -4.15
N LYS A 237 -17.70 -12.05 -4.04
CA LYS A 237 -16.96 -12.55 -2.87
C LYS A 237 -15.65 -11.79 -2.62
N ARG A 238 -14.94 -11.41 -3.69
CA ARG A 238 -13.72 -10.61 -3.56
C ARG A 238 -14.02 -9.27 -2.92
N PHE A 239 -15.08 -8.59 -3.39
CA PHE A 239 -15.51 -7.32 -2.83
C PHE A 239 -15.84 -7.46 -1.33
N ASP A 240 -16.59 -8.50 -0.96
CA ASP A 240 -16.98 -8.73 0.44
C ASP A 240 -15.77 -8.98 1.35
N VAL A 241 -14.79 -9.76 0.89
CA VAL A 241 -13.56 -10.01 1.67
C VAL A 241 -12.68 -8.76 1.73
N ASP A 242 -12.59 -7.99 0.65
CA ASP A 242 -11.88 -6.71 0.65
C ASP A 242 -12.54 -5.71 1.62
N LEU A 243 -13.88 -5.66 1.65
CA LEU A 243 -14.63 -4.87 2.62
C LEU A 243 -14.37 -5.34 4.05
N SER A 244 -14.36 -6.64 4.30
CA SER A 244 -14.06 -7.22 5.63
C SER A 244 -12.64 -6.88 6.08
N ALA A 245 -11.66 -6.90 5.17
CA ALA A 245 -10.29 -6.49 5.47
C ALA A 245 -10.20 -5.01 5.85
N LYS A 246 -11.00 -4.16 5.19
CA LYS A 246 -11.08 -2.73 5.51
C LYS A 246 -11.79 -2.46 6.82
N GLN A 247 -12.84 -3.20 7.13
CA GLN A 247 -13.51 -3.10 8.44
C GLN A 247 -12.54 -3.46 9.57
N PHE A 248 -11.82 -4.58 9.44
CA PHE A 248 -10.80 -4.96 10.43
C PHE A 248 -9.72 -3.88 10.63
N GLU A 249 -9.28 -3.23 9.54
CA GLU A 249 -8.31 -2.13 9.61
C GLU A 249 -8.89 -0.91 10.36
N ILE A 250 -10.16 -0.57 10.13
CA ILE A 250 -10.88 0.49 10.85
C ILE A 250 -10.94 0.16 12.34
N ASP A 251 -11.44 -1.02 12.70
CA ASP A 251 -11.62 -1.43 14.09
C ASP A 251 -10.30 -1.39 14.87
N ARG A 252 -9.21 -1.84 14.23
CA ARG A 252 -7.85 -1.77 14.80
C ARG A 252 -7.37 -0.33 15.01
N LEU A 253 -7.63 0.56 14.05
CA LEU A 253 -7.24 1.97 14.14
C LEU A 253 -8.04 2.68 15.24
N GLU A 254 -9.32 2.37 15.38
CA GLU A 254 -10.18 2.89 16.45
C GLU A 254 -9.66 2.46 17.83
N ALA A 255 -9.36 1.17 18.01
CA ALA A 255 -8.77 0.66 19.26
C ALA A 255 -7.45 1.36 19.61
N ARG A 256 -6.58 1.59 18.62
CA ARG A 256 -5.31 2.32 18.83
C ARG A 256 -5.55 3.78 19.19
N LEU A 257 -6.54 4.41 18.58
CA LEU A 257 -6.90 5.79 18.85
C LEU A 257 -7.42 5.95 20.28
N ASP A 258 -8.23 5.02 20.75
CA ASP A 258 -8.72 5.01 22.13
C ASP A 258 -7.60 4.77 23.15
N GLU A 259 -6.63 3.89 22.85
CA GLU A 259 -5.42 3.73 23.66
C GLU A 259 -4.61 5.03 23.76
N LEU A 260 -4.44 5.74 22.64
CA LEU A 260 -3.72 7.01 22.62
C LEU A 260 -4.47 8.11 23.40
N ARG A 261 -5.81 8.16 23.31
CA ARG A 261 -6.64 9.06 24.14
C ARG A 261 -6.49 8.77 25.62
N ALA A 262 -6.56 7.50 26.02
CA ALA A 262 -6.36 7.10 27.41
C ALA A 262 -4.95 7.48 27.91
N SER A 263 -3.92 7.29 27.08
CA SER A 263 -2.57 7.71 27.40
C SER A 263 -2.48 9.24 27.55
N LEU A 264 -3.11 10.02 26.69
CA LEU A 264 -3.12 11.48 26.77
C LEU A 264 -3.79 11.96 28.06
N ASN A 265 -4.96 11.42 28.40
CA ASN A 265 -5.64 11.75 29.66
C ASN A 265 -4.73 11.44 30.87
N SER A 266 -4.02 10.31 30.86
CA SER A 266 -3.06 9.98 31.93
C SER A 266 -1.88 10.96 32.04
N TYR A 267 -1.46 11.57 30.93
CA TYR A 267 -0.45 12.62 30.93
C TYR A 267 -1.01 13.93 31.46
N GLU A 268 -2.26 14.26 31.13
CA GLU A 268 -2.94 15.46 31.64
C GLU A 268 -3.14 15.37 33.16
N ASP A 269 -3.62 14.23 33.67
CA ASP A 269 -3.78 13.99 35.11
C ASP A 269 -2.43 14.12 35.83
N ARG A 270 -1.36 13.51 35.29
CA ARG A 270 -0.02 13.61 35.87
C ARG A 270 0.50 15.06 35.87
N ARG A 271 0.27 15.79 34.78
CA ARG A 271 0.65 17.20 34.68
C ARG A 271 -0.06 18.02 35.75
N ASP A 272 -1.36 17.81 35.95
CA ASP A 272 -2.13 18.56 36.93
C ASP A 272 -1.71 18.23 38.37
N ASP A 273 -1.39 16.96 38.66
CA ASP A 273 -0.79 16.53 39.92
C ASP A 273 0.57 17.22 40.18
N GLU A 274 1.46 17.26 39.17
CA GLU A 274 2.76 17.93 39.27
C GLU A 274 2.60 19.43 39.54
N ILE A 275 1.68 20.10 38.83
CA ILE A 275 1.34 21.52 39.05
C ILE A 275 0.81 21.73 40.48
N GLN A 276 -0.05 20.85 40.97
CA GLN A 276 -0.59 20.92 42.33
C GLN A 276 0.52 20.75 43.39
N GLN A 277 1.46 19.83 43.17
CA GLN A 277 2.60 19.63 44.06
C GLN A 277 3.51 20.86 44.10
N MET A 278 3.82 21.45 42.94
CA MET A 278 4.63 22.67 42.85
C MET A 278 3.97 23.86 43.55
N THR A 279 2.68 24.10 43.28
CA THR A 279 1.94 25.20 43.89
C THR A 279 1.82 25.05 45.41
N ALA A 280 1.55 23.82 45.91
CA ALA A 280 1.52 23.54 47.34
C ALA A 280 2.90 23.71 48.01
N PHE A 281 3.98 23.39 47.31
CA PHE A 281 5.35 23.64 47.79
C PHE A 281 5.63 25.14 47.95
N GLU A 282 5.28 25.95 46.95
CA GLU A 282 5.47 27.41 47.01
C GLU A 282 4.63 28.06 48.11
N GLN A 283 3.38 27.61 48.31
CA GLN A 283 2.53 28.09 49.40
C GLN A 283 3.17 27.82 50.78
N ARG A 284 3.66 26.58 51.01
CA ARG A 284 4.35 26.23 52.26
C ARG A 284 5.61 27.08 52.48
N ASN A 285 6.36 27.37 51.41
CA ASN A 285 7.53 28.25 51.51
C ASN A 285 7.15 29.68 51.86
N ALA A 286 6.13 30.23 51.22
CA ALA A 286 5.62 31.57 51.49
C ALA A 286 5.14 31.70 52.95
N GLU A 287 4.38 30.73 53.45
CA GLU A 287 3.93 30.69 54.85
C GLU A 287 5.10 30.64 55.85
N ARG A 288 6.14 29.83 55.55
CA ARG A 288 7.35 29.78 56.39
C ARG A 288 8.07 31.12 56.45
N LEU A 289 8.22 31.80 55.31
CA LEU A 289 8.86 33.11 55.24
C LEU A 289 8.04 34.16 56.01
N ALA A 290 6.72 34.16 55.85
CA ALA A 290 5.83 35.06 56.58
C ALA A 290 5.96 34.86 58.10
N ARG A 291 5.93 33.61 58.58
CA ARG A 291 6.13 33.30 60.01
C ARG A 291 7.49 33.76 60.53
N GLN A 292 8.57 33.56 59.76
CA GLN A 292 9.91 34.04 60.13
C GLN A 292 9.97 35.57 60.23
N GLN A 293 9.30 36.29 59.33
CA GLN A 293 9.21 37.75 59.40
C GLN A 293 8.45 38.20 60.65
N THR A 294 7.32 37.57 60.98
CA THR A 294 6.56 37.88 62.21
C THR A 294 7.40 37.62 63.47
N LEU A 295 8.13 36.50 63.53
CA LEU A 295 9.01 36.20 64.68
C LEU A 295 10.15 37.21 64.82
N ARG A 296 10.78 37.61 63.71
CA ARG A 296 11.82 38.65 63.72
C ARG A 296 11.29 39.99 64.22
N ARG A 297 10.09 40.38 63.77
CA ARG A 297 9.44 41.63 64.23
C ARG A 297 9.17 41.58 65.73
N ASN A 298 8.59 40.50 66.24
CA ASN A 298 8.33 40.34 67.67
C ASN A 298 9.63 40.33 68.50
N GLN A 299 10.72 39.76 67.99
CA GLN A 299 12.03 39.80 68.66
C GLN A 299 12.64 41.21 68.66
N GLN A 300 12.47 41.99 67.59
CA GLN A 300 12.88 43.40 67.54
C GLN A 300 12.10 44.25 68.54
N ASP A 301 10.79 44.02 68.64
CA ASP A 301 9.92 44.74 69.59
C ASP A 301 10.25 44.38 71.06
N GLN A 302 10.69 43.14 71.34
CA GLN A 302 11.12 42.72 72.70
C GLN A 302 12.57 43.09 73.05
N GLY A 303 13.44 43.19 72.04
CA GLY A 303 14.88 43.48 72.20
C GLY A 303 15.23 44.95 72.37
N ASN A 304 14.23 45.84 72.33
CA ASN A 304 14.38 47.27 72.61
C ASN A 304 13.69 47.59 73.96
N PRO A 305 14.24 47.16 75.11
CA PRO A 305 13.75 47.63 76.39
C PRO A 305 13.95 49.15 76.38
N SER A 306 12.87 49.90 76.52
CA SER A 306 12.86 51.35 76.56
C SER A 306 14.04 51.84 77.41
N ALA A 307 15.00 52.53 76.79
CA ALA A 307 16.12 53.18 77.47
C ALA A 307 15.63 54.47 78.16
N ASP A 308 14.51 54.36 78.86
CA ASP A 308 13.94 55.37 79.74
C ASP A 308 14.05 54.84 81.18
N ASP A 309 15.26 54.95 81.72
CA ASP A 309 15.56 55.17 83.15
C ASP A 309 16.92 55.90 83.25
#